data_AF-A0A962MAR0-F1
#
_entry.id   AF-A0A962MAR0-F1
#
_cell.length_a   1.000
_cell.length_b   1.000
_cell.length_c   1.000
_cell.angle_alpha   90.00
_cell.angle_beta   90.00
_cell.angle_gamma   90.00
#
_symmetry.space_group_name_H-M   'P 1'
#
loop_
_entity.id
_entity.type
_entity.pdbx_description
1 polymer ?
#
loop_
_entity_poly.entity_id
_entity_poly.type
_entity_poly.pdbx_seq_one_letter_code
_entity_poly.pdbx_strand_id
1 'polypeptide(L)'
;MAFTDIFRTNKLKRVLYETFFFNGTPLNEPRSFKNDLMSGYLDNEVSYSVINKIAQTAASVPYKLVDKNDKEVKSHWILDLLEYPNPDNTFKEIYYAHIIYLYSIG
;
A
#
# COMPACT_ATOMS: atom_id res chain seq x y z
N MET A 1 24.72 -23.99 19.50
CA MET A 1 23.28 -24.10 19.85
C MET A 1 22.91 -22.95 20.80
N ALA A 2 22.94 -21.68 20.34
CA ALA A 2 22.54 -20.52 21.18
C ALA A 2 22.36 -19.15 20.47
N PHE A 3 22.32 -19.06 19.13
CA PHE A 3 22.24 -17.74 18.46
C PHE A 3 20.95 -17.49 17.66
N THR A 4 20.15 -18.53 17.41
CA THR A 4 18.92 -18.42 16.61
C THR A 4 17.69 -18.01 17.41
N ASP A 5 17.73 -18.10 18.75
CA ASP A 5 16.56 -17.86 19.60
C ASP A 5 16.43 -16.43 20.16
N ILE A 6 17.45 -15.58 19.99
CA ILE A 6 17.42 -14.20 20.52
C ILE A 6 16.48 -13.29 19.71
N PHE A 7 16.21 -13.62 18.44
CA PHE A 7 15.41 -12.79 17.55
C PHE A 7 13.89 -13.03 17.65
N ARG A 8 13.45 -14.01 18.44
CA ARG A 8 12.03 -14.42 18.48
C ARG A 8 11.15 -13.63 19.46
N THR A 9 11.69 -12.92 20.43
CA THR A 9 10.90 -12.51 21.60
C THR A 9 10.79 -11.02 21.89
N ASN A 10 11.37 -10.12 21.08
CA ASN A 10 11.23 -8.69 21.38
C ASN A 10 11.21 -7.79 20.14
N LYS A 11 9.99 -7.41 19.72
CA LYS A 11 9.73 -6.53 18.57
C LYS A 11 10.48 -5.19 18.69
N LEU A 12 10.62 -4.68 19.91
CA LEU A 12 11.39 -3.45 20.22
C LEU A 12 12.89 -3.61 20.00
N LYS A 13 13.48 -4.79 20.30
CA LYS A 13 14.89 -5.05 20.00
C LYS A 13 15.13 -5.17 18.50
N ARG A 14 14.20 -5.77 17.73
CA ARG A 14 14.34 -5.86 16.27
C ARG A 14 14.42 -4.48 15.61
N VAL A 15 13.50 -3.58 15.98
CA VAL A 15 13.44 -2.22 15.44
C VAL A 15 14.70 -1.41 15.78
N LEU A 16 15.18 -1.50 17.03
CA LEU A 16 16.41 -0.81 17.47
C LEU A 16 17.66 -1.34 16.77
N TYR A 17 17.78 -2.66 16.57
CA TYR A 17 18.91 -3.23 15.84
C TYR A 17 18.84 -2.90 14.33
N GLU A 18 17.67 -2.98 13.70
CA GLU A 18 17.51 -2.58 12.30
C GLU A 18 17.92 -1.11 12.11
N THR A 19 17.42 -0.16 12.92
CA THR A 19 17.79 1.27 12.78
C THR A 19 19.26 1.57 13.07
N PHE A 20 19.93 0.85 13.98
CA PHE A 20 21.35 1.09 14.28
C PHE A 20 22.30 0.49 13.23
N PHE A 21 21.94 -0.62 12.59
CA PHE A 21 22.78 -1.28 11.60
C PHE A 21 22.48 -0.83 10.15
N PHE A 22 21.31 -0.25 9.87
CA PHE A 22 21.04 0.45 8.61
C PHE A 22 21.67 1.84 8.62
N ASN A 23 22.98 1.91 8.33
CA ASN A 23 23.78 3.12 8.11
C ASN A 23 23.32 3.93 6.87
N GLY A 24 22.04 4.27 6.76
CA GLY A 24 21.47 4.97 5.60
C GLY A 24 21.58 4.19 4.27
N THR A 25 22.03 2.93 4.31
CA THR A 25 22.08 2.07 3.13
C THR A 25 20.68 1.53 2.84
N PRO A 26 20.19 1.64 1.59
CA PRO A 26 18.86 1.17 1.26
C PRO A 26 18.75 -0.34 1.52
N LEU A 27 17.67 -0.71 2.21
CA LEU A 27 17.23 -2.09 2.30
C LEU A 27 16.76 -2.54 0.92
N ASN A 28 17.58 -3.36 0.26
CA ASN A 28 17.18 -3.99 -0.99
C ASN A 28 16.45 -5.30 -0.66
N GLU A 29 15.18 -5.39 -1.00
CA GLU A 29 14.48 -6.67 -1.01
C GLU A 29 15.13 -7.63 -2.03
N PRO A 30 15.04 -8.96 -1.83
CA PRO A 30 15.55 -9.92 -2.79
C PRO A 30 14.85 -9.72 -4.15
N ARG A 31 15.62 -9.38 -5.19
CA ARG A 31 15.09 -9.09 -6.55
C ARG A 31 14.16 -10.17 -7.11
N SER A 32 14.36 -11.44 -6.75
CA SER A 32 13.53 -12.54 -7.24
C SER A 32 12.10 -12.48 -6.71
N PHE A 33 11.91 -12.05 -5.46
CA PHE A 33 10.61 -12.09 -4.78
C PHE A 33 9.55 -11.23 -5.48
N LYS A 34 9.93 -10.02 -5.88
CA LYS A 34 9.02 -9.07 -6.55
C LYS A 34 8.62 -9.52 -7.95
N ASN A 35 9.53 -10.16 -8.68
CA ASN A 35 9.25 -10.64 -10.03
C ASN A 35 8.31 -11.85 -10.00
N ASP A 36 8.55 -12.79 -9.08
CA ASP A 36 7.74 -14.01 -8.94
C ASP A 36 6.28 -13.68 -8.56
N LEU A 37 6.09 -12.70 -7.66
CA LEU A 37 4.77 -12.23 -7.26
C LEU A 37 4.02 -11.52 -8.39
N MET A 38 4.72 -10.66 -9.14
CA MET A 38 4.11 -9.98 -10.29
C MET A 38 3.71 -10.99 -11.38
N SER A 39 4.55 -11.99 -11.67
CA SER A 39 4.16 -13.07 -12.60
C SER A 39 2.96 -13.85 -12.09
N GLY A 40 2.88 -14.15 -10.78
CA GLY A 40 1.72 -14.83 -10.20
C GLY A 40 0.41 -14.05 -10.33
N TYR A 41 0.47 -12.72 -10.30
CA TYR A 41 -0.68 -11.86 -10.57
C TYR A 41 -1.03 -11.79 -12.06
N LEU A 42 -0.05 -11.62 -12.94
CA LEU A 42 -0.28 -11.44 -14.39
C LEU A 42 -0.66 -12.75 -15.10
N ASP A 43 -0.04 -13.87 -14.73
CA ASP A 43 -0.19 -15.14 -15.43
C ASP A 43 -1.45 -15.91 -14.97
N ASN A 44 -1.99 -15.59 -13.80
CA ASN A 44 -3.18 -16.23 -13.26
C ASN A 44 -4.43 -15.35 -13.47
N GLU A 45 -5.26 -15.74 -14.43
CA GLU A 45 -6.50 -15.02 -14.78
C GLU A 45 -7.46 -14.82 -13.59
N VAL A 46 -7.54 -15.79 -12.67
CA VAL A 46 -8.42 -15.71 -11.50
C VAL A 46 -7.89 -14.67 -10.53
N SER A 47 -6.61 -14.73 -10.19
CA SER A 47 -5.97 -13.75 -9.31
C SER A 47 -6.06 -12.34 -9.90
N TYR A 48 -5.74 -12.20 -11.19
CA TYR A 48 -5.85 -10.94 -11.92
C TYR A 48 -7.25 -10.34 -11.81
N SER A 49 -8.27 -11.14 -12.13
CA SER A 49 -9.67 -10.70 -12.13
C SER A 49 -10.16 -10.31 -10.73
N VAL A 50 -9.88 -11.14 -9.72
CA VAL A 50 -10.30 -10.88 -8.34
C VAL A 50 -9.66 -9.60 -7.79
N ILE A 51 -8.34 -9.46 -7.94
CA ILE A 51 -7.60 -8.29 -7.44
C ILE A 51 -8.08 -7.02 -8.14
N ASN A 52 -8.24 -7.06 -9.47
CA ASN A 52 -8.72 -5.90 -10.22
C ASN A 52 -10.14 -5.50 -9.84
N LYS A 53 -11.01 -6.47 -9.58
CA LYS A 53 -12.38 -6.19 -9.17
C LYS A 53 -12.44 -5.58 -7.77
N ILE A 54 -11.61 -6.06 -6.85
CA ILE A 54 -11.47 -5.46 -5.51
C ILE A 54 -10.96 -4.02 -5.63
N ALA A 55 -9.86 -3.81 -6.37
CA ALA A 55 -9.27 -2.50 -6.58
C ALA A 55 -10.25 -1.51 -7.21
N GLN A 56 -10.96 -1.92 -8.25
CA GLN A 56 -11.94 -1.09 -8.93
C GLN A 56 -13.11 -0.71 -8.02
N THR A 57 -13.61 -1.67 -7.23
CA THR A 57 -14.71 -1.44 -6.30
C THR A 57 -14.28 -0.48 -5.19
N ALA A 58 -13.15 -0.74 -4.54
CA ALA A 58 -12.63 0.09 -3.47
C ALA A 58 -12.33 1.53 -3.94
N ALA A 59 -11.74 1.70 -5.12
CA ALA A 59 -11.47 3.02 -5.69
C ALA A 59 -12.72 3.77 -6.18
N SER A 60 -13.86 3.07 -6.33
CA SER A 60 -15.12 3.70 -6.74
C SER A 60 -15.91 4.31 -5.58
N VAL A 61 -15.52 4.04 -4.33
CA VAL A 61 -16.24 4.55 -3.15
C VAL A 61 -15.97 6.05 -3.00
N PRO A 62 -17.02 6.91 -3.06
CA PRO A 62 -16.84 8.34 -2.89
C PRO A 62 -16.54 8.70 -1.43
N TYR A 63 -15.63 9.66 -1.21
CA TYR A 63 -15.35 10.19 0.11
C TYR A 63 -16.33 11.30 0.47
N LYS A 64 -16.77 11.28 1.73
CA LYS A 64 -17.61 12.32 2.31
C LYS A 64 -16.83 13.08 3.36
N LEU A 65 -16.72 14.40 3.20
CA LEU A 65 -16.15 15.29 4.20
C LEU A 65 -17.24 15.74 5.17
N VAL A 66 -16.99 15.58 6.47
CA VAL A 66 -17.89 16.02 7.54
C VAL A 66 -17.17 17.00 8.46
N ASP A 67 -17.89 17.99 8.98
CA ASP A 67 -17.38 18.92 9.99
C ASP A 67 -17.45 18.30 11.41
N LYS A 68 -17.07 19.08 12.42
CA LYS A 68 -17.13 18.65 13.83
C LYS A 68 -18.55 18.38 14.36
N ASN A 69 -19.58 18.77 13.62
CA ASN A 69 -20.98 18.63 13.97
C ASN A 69 -21.69 17.61 13.05
N ASP A 70 -20.93 16.73 12.38
CA ASP A 70 -21.42 15.74 11.40
C ASP A 70 -22.16 16.32 10.19
N LYS A 71 -21.97 17.61 9.89
CA LYS A 71 -22.53 18.24 8.70
C LYS A 71 -21.62 17.98 7.51
N GLU A 72 -22.22 17.58 6.41
CA GLU A 72 -21.52 17.37 5.15
C GLU A 72 -20.98 18.67 4.58
N VAL A 73 -19.67 18.69 4.34
CA VAL A 73 -18.98 19.78 3.67
C VAL A 73 -18.84 19.42 2.19
N LYS A 74 -19.57 20.12 1.33
CA LYS A 74 -19.61 19.83 -0.11
C LYS A 74 -18.49 20.47 -0.93
N SER A 75 -17.85 21.50 -0.39
CA SER A 75 -16.81 22.27 -1.07
C SER A 75 -15.67 22.55 -0.11
N HIS A 76 -14.51 21.99 -0.38
CA HIS A 76 -13.28 22.20 0.38
C HIS A 76 -12.10 21.82 -0.51
N TRP A 77 -10.99 22.57 -0.43
CA TRP A 77 -9.79 22.33 -1.25
C TRP A 77 -9.25 20.90 -1.14
N ILE A 78 -9.50 20.22 -0.02
CA ILE A 78 -9.08 18.83 0.18
C ILE A 78 -9.89 17.86 -0.68
N LEU A 79 -11.15 18.17 -1.01
CA LEU A 79 -11.96 17.37 -1.92
C LEU A 79 -11.41 17.50 -3.34
N ASP A 80 -11.02 18.71 -3.75
CA ASP A 80 -10.39 18.94 -5.05
C ASP A 80 -9.04 18.21 -5.15
N LEU A 81 -8.23 18.28 -4.09
CA LEU A 81 -6.96 17.55 -4.00
C LEU A 81 -7.15 16.04 -4.00
N LEU A 82 -8.19 15.55 -3.31
CA LEU A 82 -8.50 14.13 -3.34
C LEU A 82 -8.89 13.74 -4.75
N GLU A 83 -9.79 14.44 -5.42
CA GLU A 83 -10.27 14.12 -6.76
C GLU A 83 -9.13 14.11 -7.81
N TYR A 84 -8.25 15.12 -7.77
CA TYR A 84 -7.09 15.27 -8.66
C TYR A 84 -5.80 15.52 -7.86
N PRO A 85 -5.18 14.45 -7.33
CA PRO A 85 -3.95 14.55 -6.52
C PRO A 85 -2.74 15.02 -7.34
N ASN A 86 -2.77 14.79 -8.65
CA ASN A 86 -1.79 15.31 -9.60
C ASN A 86 -2.47 15.59 -10.97
N PRO A 87 -1.79 16.23 -11.92
CA PRO A 87 -2.38 16.58 -13.22
C PRO A 87 -2.70 15.39 -14.13
N ASP A 88 -2.02 14.26 -13.93
CA ASP A 88 -2.03 13.12 -14.85
C ASP A 88 -2.98 12.00 -14.40
N ASN A 89 -3.36 11.97 -13.12
CA ASN A 89 -4.12 10.90 -12.50
C ASN A 89 -5.17 11.43 -11.52
N THR A 90 -6.34 10.82 -11.60
CA THR A 90 -7.42 10.97 -10.62
C THR A 90 -7.13 10.19 -9.35
N PHE A 91 -7.82 10.52 -8.25
CA PHE A 91 -7.80 9.71 -7.02
C PHE A 91 -7.99 8.23 -7.30
N LYS A 92 -8.99 7.96 -8.15
CA LYS A 92 -9.48 6.62 -8.42
C LYS A 92 -8.39 5.77 -9.08
N GLU A 93 -7.63 6.36 -9.98
CA GLU A 93 -6.51 5.69 -10.65
C GLU A 93 -5.36 5.43 -9.69
N ILE A 94 -4.99 6.42 -8.87
CA ILE A 94 -3.93 6.25 -7.86
C ILE A 94 -4.34 5.17 -6.85
N TYR A 95 -5.57 5.21 -6.33
CA TYR A 95 -6.03 4.28 -5.32
C TYR A 95 -6.22 2.86 -5.90
N TYR A 96 -6.69 2.76 -7.15
CA TYR A 96 -6.72 1.49 -7.88
C TYR A 96 -5.32 0.88 -8.00
N ALA A 97 -4.34 1.66 -8.47
CA ALA A 97 -2.96 1.21 -8.61
C ALA A 97 -2.33 0.84 -7.25
N HIS A 98 -2.63 1.62 -6.21
CA HIS A 98 -2.17 1.34 -4.84
C HIS A 98 -2.70 0.00 -4.32
N ILE A 99 -3.99 -0.29 -4.52
CA ILE A 99 -4.58 -1.57 -4.11
C ILE A 99 -3.97 -2.72 -4.90
N ILE A 100 -3.80 -2.58 -6.23
CA ILE A 100 -3.11 -3.61 -7.01
C ILE A 100 -1.72 -3.87 -6.47
N TYR A 101 -0.94 -2.83 -6.21
CA TYR A 101 0.40 -2.95 -5.64
C TYR A 101 0.39 -3.74 -4.32
N LEU A 102 -0.51 -3.39 -3.40
CA LEU A 102 -0.61 -3.98 -2.08
C LEU A 102 -1.03 -5.47 -2.12
N TYR A 103 -1.91 -5.85 -3.05
CA TYR A 103 -2.39 -7.24 -3.16
C TYR A 103 -1.56 -8.12 -4.11
N SER A 104 -0.76 -7.53 -4.99
CA SER A 104 0.12 -8.28 -5.90
C SER A 104 1.54 -8.43 -5.34
N ILE A 105 2.17 -7.35 -4.90
CA ILE A 105 3.60 -7.31 -4.56
C ILE A 105 3.83 -7.15 -3.05
N GLY A 106 3.06 -6.27 -2.39
CA GLY A 106 3.26 -5.88 -0.97
C GLY A 106 3.96 -4.55 -0.81
#